data_AF-D1AG95-F1
#
_entry.id   AF-D1AG95-F1
#
_cell.length_a   1.000
_cell.length_b   1.000
_cell.length_c   1.000
_cell.angle_alpha   90.00
_cell.angle_beta   90.00
_cell.angle_gamma   90.00
#
_symmetry.space_group_name_H-M   'P 1'
#
loop_
_entity.id
_entity.type
_entity.pdbx_description
1 polymer ?
#
loop_
_entity_poly.entity_id
_entity_poly.type
_entity_poly.pdbx_seq_one_letter_code
_entity_poly.pdbx_strand_id
1 'polypeptide(L)'
;MAVKKGTLKRKNGAGTYDEINLKTTAEQVKMTDGTTVQAFLDSLPSGGGAGAKVVADITARDALTPTEGLIAYVVDATGDSTVKSGGASYIYDGSNWIKISEFESMDMIIDWTDIQNKPNIVDIKVSATEPVGQKEGDIWIEETV
;
A
#
# COMPACT_ATOMS: atom_id res chain seq x y z
N MET A 1 4.37 47.84 -24.04
CA MET A 1 3.64 47.45 -25.27
C MET A 1 2.90 46.16 -24.99
N ALA A 2 1.56 46.15 -25.03
CA ALA A 2 0.77 44.94 -24.83
C ALA A 2 0.77 44.12 -26.11
N VAL A 3 1.21 42.86 -26.05
CA VAL A 3 1.16 41.94 -27.20
C VAL A 3 -0.29 41.49 -27.36
N LYS A 4 -0.95 41.95 -28.42
CA LYS A 4 -2.36 41.63 -28.70
C LYS A 4 -2.45 40.16 -29.13
N LYS A 5 -3.20 39.35 -28.39
CA LYS A 5 -3.47 37.94 -28.70
C LYS A 5 -4.25 37.86 -30.02
N GLY A 6 -3.63 37.40 -31.10
CA GLY A 6 -4.24 37.33 -32.42
C GLY A 6 -3.67 36.19 -33.26
N THR A 7 -4.52 35.56 -34.08
CA THR A 7 -4.14 34.49 -35.03
C THR A 7 -3.09 35.00 -36.02
N LEU A 8 -2.00 34.27 -36.20
CA LEU A 8 -0.97 34.60 -37.19
C LEU A 8 -1.52 34.34 -38.59
N LYS A 9 -1.38 35.32 -39.48
CA LYS A 9 -1.90 35.26 -40.85
C LYS A 9 -0.81 35.66 -41.83
N ARG A 10 -0.67 34.95 -42.95
CA ARG A 10 0.23 35.29 -44.07
C ARG A 10 -0.59 35.73 -45.27
N LYS A 11 -0.26 36.87 -45.88
CA LYS A 11 -0.89 37.31 -47.13
C LYS A 11 -0.42 36.40 -48.28
N ASN A 12 -1.35 35.81 -49.03
CA ASN A 12 -1.05 34.97 -50.18
C ASN A 12 -1.03 35.76 -51.50
N GLY A 13 -0.61 35.11 -52.59
CA GLY A 13 -0.46 35.74 -53.91
C GLY A 13 -1.76 36.28 -54.51
N ALA A 14 -2.93 35.85 -54.01
CA ALA A 14 -4.24 36.35 -54.40
C ALA A 14 -4.68 37.59 -53.58
N GLY A 15 -3.83 38.07 -52.66
CA GLY A 15 -4.15 39.21 -51.81
C GLY A 15 -5.02 38.89 -50.59
N THR A 16 -5.39 37.62 -50.40
CA THR A 16 -6.09 37.11 -49.21
C THR A 16 -5.11 36.64 -48.13
N TYR A 17 -5.59 36.15 -46.99
CA TYR A 17 -4.74 35.69 -45.89
C TYR A 17 -4.95 34.20 -45.58
N ASP A 18 -3.86 33.43 -45.58
CA ASP A 18 -3.83 32.07 -45.05
C ASP A 18 -3.67 32.16 -43.52
N GLU A 19 -4.50 31.43 -42.76
CA GLU A 19 -4.29 31.28 -41.33
C GLU A 19 -3.11 30.33 -41.08
N ILE A 20 -2.11 30.81 -40.34
CA ILE A 20 -0.97 29.98 -39.95
C ILE A 20 -1.35 29.24 -38.68
N ASN A 21 -1.77 27.99 -38.84
CA ASN A 21 -1.81 27.03 -37.74
C ASN A 21 -0.39 26.55 -37.49
N LEU A 22 0.37 27.29 -36.66
CA LEU A 22 1.67 26.82 -36.20
C LEU A 22 1.44 25.52 -35.42
N LYS A 23 1.73 24.38 -36.06
CA LYS A 23 1.95 23.14 -35.32
C LYS A 23 3.22 23.35 -34.51
N THR A 24 3.07 23.81 -33.27
CA THR A 24 4.19 23.92 -32.34
C THR A 24 4.38 22.58 -31.65
N THR A 25 5.59 22.05 -31.68
CA THR A 25 5.91 20.87 -30.89
C THR A 25 5.96 21.25 -29.40
N ALA A 26 5.81 20.28 -28.50
CA ALA A 26 5.80 20.56 -27.06
C ALA A 26 7.15 21.13 -26.56
N GLU A 27 8.23 20.89 -27.29
CA GLU A 27 9.57 21.44 -27.04
C GLU A 27 9.65 22.94 -27.31
N GLN A 28 8.75 23.49 -28.15
CA GLN A 28 8.75 24.89 -28.54
C GLN A 28 7.88 25.77 -27.63
N VAL A 29 6.98 25.15 -26.86
CA VAL A 29 6.06 25.87 -25.97
C VAL A 29 6.72 25.99 -24.60
N LYS A 30 7.04 27.22 -24.19
CA LYS A 30 7.59 27.51 -22.85
C LYS A 30 6.48 27.79 -21.84
N MET A 31 6.63 27.25 -20.64
CA MET A 31 5.84 27.58 -19.46
C MET A 31 6.36 28.87 -18.80
N THR A 32 5.62 29.39 -17.82
CA THR A 32 5.94 30.64 -17.10
C THR A 32 7.28 30.58 -16.36
N ASP A 33 7.69 29.39 -15.95
CA ASP A 33 8.98 29.13 -15.29
C ASP A 33 10.16 28.96 -16.27
N GLY A 34 9.91 29.06 -17.58
CA GLY A 34 10.91 28.93 -18.62
C GLY A 34 11.20 27.49 -19.09
N THR A 35 10.61 26.48 -18.46
CA THR A 35 10.66 25.07 -18.92
C THR A 35 9.81 24.89 -20.17
N THR A 36 10.01 23.79 -20.91
CA THR A 36 9.16 23.45 -22.05
C THR A 36 7.99 22.58 -21.61
N VAL A 37 6.89 22.60 -22.36
CA VAL A 37 5.79 21.66 -22.15
C VAL A 37 6.28 20.22 -22.22
N GLN A 38 7.23 19.92 -23.11
CA GLN A 38 7.84 18.60 -23.19
C GLN A 38 8.57 18.23 -21.89
N ALA A 39 9.40 19.12 -21.34
CA ALA A 39 10.12 18.85 -20.09
C ALA A 39 9.17 18.64 -18.90
N PHE A 40 8.05 19.37 -18.86
CA PHE A 40 7.02 19.13 -17.85
C PHE A 40 6.35 17.76 -18.05
N LEU A 41 5.98 17.39 -19.27
CA LEU A 41 5.39 16.07 -19.57
C LEU A 41 6.35 14.93 -19.23
N ASP A 42 7.65 15.10 -19.52
CA ASP A 42 8.70 14.14 -19.17
C ASP A 42 8.92 14.08 -17.64
N SER A 43 8.64 15.17 -16.92
CA SER A 43 8.73 15.23 -15.46
C SER A 43 7.51 14.65 -14.76
N LEU A 44 6.37 14.50 -15.45
CA LEU A 44 5.22 13.86 -14.86
C LEU A 44 5.63 12.43 -14.52
N PRO A 45 5.53 12.03 -13.25
CA PRO A 45 5.81 10.65 -12.91
C PRO A 45 4.88 9.79 -13.76
N SER A 46 5.40 8.70 -14.34
CA SER A 46 4.57 7.66 -14.97
C SER A 46 3.69 6.91 -13.95
N GLY A 47 3.37 7.57 -12.82
CA GLY A 47 2.84 7.00 -11.60
C GLY A 47 1.44 6.44 -11.81
N GLY A 48 1.32 5.16 -11.52
CA GLY A 48 0.03 4.46 -11.36
C GLY A 48 -0.22 3.29 -12.31
N GLY A 49 0.70 2.99 -13.24
CA GLY A 49 0.44 2.01 -14.31
C GLY A 49 1.12 0.64 -14.21
N ALA A 50 2.19 0.50 -13.43
CA ALA A 50 2.78 -0.81 -13.22
C ALA A 50 1.96 -1.48 -12.11
N GLY A 51 0.84 -2.11 -12.50
CA GLY A 51 -0.03 -2.84 -11.56
C GLY A 51 0.77 -3.75 -10.63
N ALA A 52 0.23 -4.00 -9.44
CA ALA A 52 0.92 -4.79 -8.43
C ALA A 52 1.39 -6.14 -9.02
N LYS A 53 2.65 -6.48 -8.76
CA LYS A 53 3.23 -7.77 -9.17
C LYS A 53 3.11 -8.76 -8.02
N VAL A 54 2.80 -10.00 -8.37
CA VAL A 54 2.94 -11.13 -7.45
C VAL A 54 4.09 -11.99 -7.95
N VAL A 55 5.06 -12.24 -7.09
CA VAL A 55 6.27 -13.01 -7.41
C VAL A 55 6.50 -14.10 -6.37
N ALA A 56 7.20 -15.16 -6.76
CA ALA A 56 7.41 -16.33 -5.90
C ALA A 56 8.27 -16.00 -4.68
N ASP A 57 9.41 -15.34 -4.88
CA ASP A 57 10.41 -15.12 -3.83
C ASP A 57 11.17 -13.78 -4.00
N ILE A 58 12.08 -13.51 -3.06
CA ILE A 58 12.93 -12.32 -3.03
C ILE A 58 13.80 -12.20 -4.29
N THR A 59 14.33 -13.32 -4.81
CA THR A 59 15.15 -13.31 -6.03
C THR A 59 14.31 -12.92 -7.25
N ALA A 60 13.07 -13.41 -7.34
CA ALA A 60 12.14 -13.06 -8.41
C ALA A 60 11.71 -11.58 -8.36
N ARG A 61 11.58 -10.99 -7.16
CA ARG A 61 11.35 -9.54 -7.00
C ARG A 61 12.55 -8.73 -7.47
N ASP A 62 13.75 -9.13 -7.06
CA ASP A 62 14.98 -8.38 -7.35
C ASP A 62 15.36 -8.46 -8.84
N ALA A 63 14.82 -9.44 -9.57
CA ALA A 63 14.92 -9.55 -11.03
C ALA A 63 13.94 -8.64 -11.81
N LEU A 64 12.98 -7.98 -11.14
CA LEU A 64 12.07 -7.03 -11.78
C LEU A 64 12.84 -5.79 -12.27
N THR A 65 12.28 -5.11 -13.28
CA THR A 65 12.72 -3.77 -13.69
C THR A 65 11.70 -2.75 -13.15
N PRO A 66 11.80 -2.33 -11.88
CA PRO A 66 10.77 -1.52 -11.24
C PRO A 66 10.81 -0.07 -11.70
N THR A 67 9.64 0.57 -11.66
CA THR A 67 9.50 2.03 -11.68
C THR A 67 9.10 2.51 -10.30
N GLU A 68 9.39 3.76 -9.96
CA GLU A 68 8.94 4.36 -8.71
C GLU A 68 7.42 4.16 -8.50
N GLY A 69 7.05 3.73 -7.29
CA GLY A 69 5.69 3.39 -6.92
C GLY A 69 5.23 1.96 -7.28
N LEU A 70 6.05 1.14 -7.93
CA LEU A 70 5.71 -0.26 -8.18
C LEU A 70 5.55 -1.02 -6.86
N ILE A 71 4.41 -1.70 -6.70
CA ILE A 71 4.17 -2.63 -5.59
C ILE A 71 4.43 -4.06 -6.05
N ALA A 72 5.21 -4.81 -5.25
CA ALA A 72 5.42 -6.24 -5.42
C ALA A 72 5.01 -6.98 -4.14
N TYR A 73 4.07 -7.92 -4.26
CA TYR A 73 3.80 -8.94 -3.26
C TYR A 73 4.67 -10.16 -3.54
N VAL A 74 5.49 -10.52 -2.57
CA VAL A 74 6.37 -11.70 -2.59
C VAL A 74 5.69 -12.80 -1.77
N VAL A 75 5.44 -13.95 -2.38
CA VAL A 75 4.72 -15.08 -1.74
C VAL A 75 5.57 -15.71 -0.64
N ASP A 76 6.85 -15.97 -0.92
CA ASP A 76 7.86 -16.43 0.03
C ASP A 76 8.95 -15.37 0.21
N ALA A 77 8.78 -14.56 1.25
CA ALA A 77 9.68 -13.45 1.55
C ALA A 77 10.81 -13.85 2.51
N THR A 78 11.05 -15.13 2.82
CA THR A 78 12.09 -15.54 3.79
C THR A 78 13.53 -15.21 3.39
N GLY A 79 13.76 -14.79 2.14
CA GLY A 79 15.04 -14.22 1.72
C GLY A 79 15.32 -12.83 2.31
N ASP A 80 14.31 -12.15 2.87
CA ASP A 80 14.44 -10.96 3.68
C ASP A 80 14.61 -11.39 5.13
N SER A 81 15.74 -11.02 5.76
CA SER A 81 16.10 -11.46 7.12
C SER A 81 15.13 -10.98 8.21
N THR A 82 14.25 -10.03 7.89
CA THR A 82 13.21 -9.55 8.79
C THR A 82 11.89 -10.32 8.68
N VAL A 83 11.74 -11.20 7.68
CA VAL A 83 10.54 -12.04 7.48
C VAL A 83 10.89 -13.48 7.85
N LYS A 84 10.29 -13.99 8.93
CA LYS A 84 10.61 -15.34 9.41
C LYS A 84 9.89 -16.42 8.62
N SER A 85 8.67 -16.14 8.17
CA SER A 85 7.87 -17.06 7.35
C SER A 85 6.82 -16.30 6.54
N GLY A 86 6.37 -16.89 5.43
CA GLY A 86 5.28 -16.34 4.63
C GLY A 86 5.72 -15.21 3.69
N GLY A 87 4.77 -14.34 3.34
CA GLY A 87 4.93 -13.35 2.28
C GLY A 87 5.15 -11.93 2.80
N ALA A 88 5.53 -11.01 1.92
CA ALA A 88 5.62 -9.59 2.24
C ALA A 88 5.36 -8.72 1.01
N SER A 89 4.85 -7.51 1.26
CA SER A 89 4.66 -6.50 0.22
C SER A 89 5.75 -5.46 0.29
N TYR A 90 6.22 -5.03 -0.87
CA TYR A 90 7.26 -4.03 -1.05
C TYR A 90 6.80 -2.96 -2.03
N ILE A 91 7.24 -1.72 -1.84
CA ILE A 91 7.09 -0.63 -2.80
C ILE A 91 8.48 -0.16 -3.25
N TYR A 92 8.65 0.13 -4.53
CA TYR A 92 9.91 0.67 -5.04
C TYR A 92 9.91 2.21 -4.95
N ASP A 93 10.89 2.81 -4.28
CA ASP A 93 11.01 4.27 -4.08
C ASP A 93 11.75 5.00 -5.22
N GLY A 94 12.08 4.29 -6.31
CA GLY A 94 12.92 4.78 -7.40
C GLY A 94 14.36 4.28 -7.32
N SER A 95 14.83 3.83 -6.16
CA SER A 95 16.17 3.29 -5.95
C SER A 95 16.20 1.96 -5.18
N ASN A 96 15.29 1.77 -4.23
CA ASN A 96 15.25 0.64 -3.31
C ASN A 96 13.84 0.09 -3.17
N TRP A 97 13.76 -1.19 -2.82
CA TRP A 97 12.53 -1.81 -2.34
C TRP A 97 12.34 -1.52 -0.85
N ILE A 98 11.22 -0.91 -0.50
CA ILE A 98 10.82 -0.62 0.87
C ILE A 98 9.73 -1.62 1.28
N LYS A 99 9.97 -2.39 2.35
CA LYS A 99 8.95 -3.30 2.91
C LYS A 99 7.83 -2.48 3.53
N ILE A 100 6.59 -2.72 3.11
CA ILE A 100 5.40 -1.98 3.59
C ILE A 100 4.44 -2.84 4.40
N SER A 101 4.51 -4.16 4.24
CA SER A 101 3.78 -5.12 5.06
C SER A 101 4.45 -6.49 5.03
N GLU A 102 4.29 -7.27 6.08
CA GLU A 102 4.59 -8.69 6.09
C GLU A 102 3.33 -9.49 6.42
N PHE A 103 3.24 -10.70 5.89
CA PHE A 103 2.16 -11.64 6.06
C PHE A 103 2.74 -12.98 6.48
N GLU A 104 2.85 -13.17 7.78
CA GLU A 104 3.01 -14.49 8.36
C GLU A 104 1.59 -15.08 8.50
N SER A 105 1.39 -16.38 8.26
CA SER A 105 0.07 -16.97 8.51
C SER A 105 -0.27 -16.75 9.99
N MET A 106 -1.32 -15.97 10.26
CA MET A 106 -1.81 -15.78 11.62
C MET A 106 -2.53 -17.05 12.09
N ASP A 107 -1.76 -18.10 12.37
CA ASP A 107 -2.26 -19.23 13.14
C ASP A 107 -2.13 -18.87 14.62
N MET A 108 -3.16 -18.20 15.15
CA MET A 108 -3.20 -17.79 16.55
C MET A 108 -3.77 -18.94 17.38
N ILE A 109 -2.88 -19.75 17.95
CA ILE A 109 -3.23 -20.59 19.11
C ILE A 109 -3.15 -19.69 20.34
N ILE A 110 -4.31 -19.37 20.92
CA ILE A 110 -4.38 -18.60 22.17
C ILE A 110 -4.67 -19.57 23.31
N ASP A 111 -3.66 -19.82 24.14
CA ASP A 111 -3.87 -20.58 25.37
C ASP A 111 -4.68 -19.75 26.36
N TRP A 112 -5.67 -20.40 27.01
CA TRP A 112 -6.52 -19.73 28.00
C TRP A 112 -5.69 -19.10 29.13
N THR A 113 -4.53 -19.66 29.46
CA THR A 113 -3.61 -19.13 30.47
C THR A 113 -3.02 -17.78 30.10
N ASP A 114 -2.89 -17.47 28.81
CA ASP A 114 -2.17 -16.31 28.31
C ASP A 114 -3.08 -15.07 28.17
N ILE A 115 -4.39 -15.25 28.31
CA ILE A 115 -5.38 -14.16 28.25
C ILE A 115 -5.33 -13.35 29.56
N GLN A 116 -4.86 -12.12 29.47
CA GLN A 116 -4.87 -11.16 30.58
C GLN A 116 -6.30 -10.72 30.91
N ASN A 117 -6.59 -10.46 32.19
CA ASN A 117 -7.91 -10.02 32.68
C ASN A 117 -9.09 -10.96 32.32
N LYS A 118 -8.80 -12.23 31.99
CA LYS A 118 -9.85 -13.23 31.79
C LYS A 118 -10.62 -13.47 33.09
N PRO A 119 -11.92 -13.77 33.02
CA PRO A 119 -12.65 -14.27 34.18
C PRO A 119 -11.94 -15.49 34.75
N ASN A 120 -11.84 -15.58 36.07
CA ASN A 120 -11.54 -16.87 36.68
C ASN A 120 -12.71 -17.79 36.30
N ILE A 121 -12.38 -18.97 35.75
CA ILE A 121 -13.36 -20.05 35.70
C ILE A 121 -13.88 -20.16 37.13
N VAL A 122 -15.21 -20.06 37.29
CA VAL A 122 -15.82 -20.21 38.60
C VAL A 122 -15.34 -21.56 39.12
N ASP A 123 -14.55 -21.55 40.19
CA ASP A 123 -14.16 -22.74 40.93
C ASP A 123 -15.45 -23.32 41.50
N ILE A 124 -16.17 -24.12 40.70
CA ILE A 124 -17.33 -24.86 41.18
C ILE A 124 -16.75 -25.96 42.07
N LYS A 125 -16.68 -25.67 43.37
CA LYS A 125 -16.37 -26.68 44.38
C LYS A 125 -17.58 -27.58 44.52
N VAL A 126 -17.58 -28.69 43.78
CA VAL A 126 -18.53 -29.78 43.99
C VAL A 126 -18.02 -30.58 45.19
N SER A 127 -18.86 -30.74 46.21
CA SER A 127 -18.55 -31.59 47.36
C SER A 127 -19.82 -32.32 47.77
N ALA A 128 -19.65 -33.59 48.14
CA ALA A 128 -20.73 -34.46 48.63
C ALA A 128 -21.19 -34.10 50.05
N THR A 129 -20.56 -33.12 50.68
CA THR A 129 -20.88 -32.61 52.02
C THR A 129 -20.94 -31.09 51.98
N GLU A 130 -21.94 -30.52 52.65
CA GLU A 130 -22.05 -29.07 52.83
C GLU A 130 -20.75 -28.53 53.47
N PRO A 131 -20.14 -27.48 52.92
CA PRO A 131 -18.90 -26.94 53.44
C PRO A 131 -19.23 -26.08 54.66
N VAL A 132 -18.22 -25.88 55.48
CA VAL A 132 -18.34 -25.02 56.65
C VAL A 132 -17.76 -23.64 56.32
N GLY A 133 -18.49 -22.57 56.62
CA GLY A 133 -17.99 -21.18 56.50
C GLY A 133 -18.32 -20.44 55.20
N GLN A 134 -19.45 -20.74 54.55
CA GLN A 134 -19.90 -20.01 53.35
C GLN A 134 -20.25 -18.56 53.64
N LYS A 135 -20.02 -17.69 52.66
CA LYS A 135 -20.48 -16.29 52.67
C LYS A 135 -21.80 -16.17 51.92
N GLU A 136 -22.59 -15.16 52.25
CA GLU A 136 -23.83 -14.86 51.54
C GLU A 136 -23.55 -14.63 50.05
N GLY A 137 -24.11 -15.48 49.19
CA GLY A 137 -23.88 -15.48 47.74
C GLY A 137 -23.14 -16.70 47.19
N ASP A 138 -22.60 -17.57 48.04
CA ASP A 138 -22.00 -18.83 47.61
C ASP A 138 -23.08 -19.79 47.08
N ILE A 139 -22.86 -20.39 45.90
CA ILE A 139 -23.77 -21.36 45.29
C ILE A 139 -23.28 -22.77 45.61
N TRP A 140 -24.14 -23.56 46.25
CA TRP A 140 -23.92 -24.99 46.48
C TRP A 140 -24.79 -25.85 45.59
N ILE A 141 -24.16 -26.84 44.95
CA ILE A 141 -24.83 -27.84 44.13
C ILE A 141 -24.62 -29.18 44.82
N GLU A 142 -25.70 -29.75 45.36
CA GLU A 142 -25.73 -31.11 45.89
C GLU A 142 -26.08 -32.07 44.75
N GLU A 143 -25.20 -33.02 44.44
CA GLU A 143 -25.47 -34.08 43.47
C GLU A 143 -26.24 -35.21 44.17
N THR A 144 -27.54 -35.34 43.91
CA THR A 144 -28.34 -36.47 44.38
C THR A 144 -28.13 -37.66 43.43
N VAL A 145 -27.37 -38.67 43.87
CA VAL A 145 -27.29 -39.98 43.21
C VAL A 145 -28.51 -40.85 43.50
#